data_AF-A0A7H0EW67-F1
#
_entry.id   AF-A0A7H0EW67-F1
#
_cell.length_a   1.000
_cell.length_b   1.000
_cell.length_c   1.000
_cell.angle_alpha   90.00
_cell.angle_beta   90.00
_cell.angle_gamma   90.00
#
_symmetry.space_group_name_H-M   'P 1'
#
loop_
_entity.id
_entity.type
_entity.pdbx_description
1 polymer ?
#
loop_
_entity_poly.entity_id
_entity_poly.type
_entity_poly.pdbx_seq_one_letter_code
_entity_poly.pdbx_strand_id
1 'polypeptide(L)'
;MKSTNVKDDSRALLISAGQLLFGERWQTELARALGLSDGRRIRQWLSGDRPIPVGIWDDLSGLLNDRSSEIALIAKHIQDRTNENV
;
A
#
# COMPACT_ATOMS: atom_id res chain seq x y z
N MET A 1 12.49 30.92 -3.13
CA MET A 1 11.61 30.05 -2.32
C MET A 1 11.09 28.90 -3.18
N LYS A 2 11.59 27.68 -2.98
CA LYS A 2 10.95 26.44 -3.48
C LYS A 2 11.15 25.36 -2.42
N SER A 3 10.12 25.07 -1.64
CA SER A 3 10.12 23.95 -0.69
C SER A 3 8.68 23.59 -0.36
N THR A 4 7.97 23.01 -1.34
CA THR A 4 6.62 22.48 -1.11
C THR A 4 6.33 21.15 -1.80
N ASN A 5 7.09 20.65 -2.78
CA ASN A 5 6.54 19.59 -3.65
C ASN A 5 6.80 18.13 -3.25
N VAL A 6 7.80 17.79 -2.43
CA VAL A 6 8.16 16.37 -2.18
C VAL A 6 7.31 15.70 -1.08
N LYS A 7 6.79 16.48 -0.12
CA LYS A 7 6.00 15.95 1.00
C LYS A 7 4.61 15.50 0.57
N ASP A 8 4.03 16.17 -0.42
CA ASP A 8 2.70 15.84 -0.93
C ASP A 8 2.74 14.54 -1.75
N ASP A 9 3.82 14.32 -2.51
CA ASP A 9 4.08 13.07 -3.23
C ASP A 9 4.15 11.86 -2.27
N SER A 10 4.85 12.00 -1.14
CA SER A 10 4.97 10.90 -0.16
C SER A 10 3.63 10.52 0.45
N ARG A 11 2.81 11.49 0.85
CA ARG A 11 1.49 11.20 1.44
C ARG A 11 0.54 10.60 0.40
N ALA A 12 0.53 11.17 -0.81
CA ALA A 12 -0.26 10.66 -1.91
C ALA A 12 0.12 9.20 -2.23
N LEU A 13 1.42 8.92 -2.28
CA LEU A 13 1.93 7.57 -2.51
C LEU A 13 1.49 6.57 -1.43
N LEU A 14 1.57 6.96 -0.15
CA LEU A 14 1.08 6.14 0.96
C LEU A 14 -0.43 5.86 0.86
N ILE A 15 -1.22 6.88 0.49
CA ILE A 15 -2.67 6.74 0.29
C ILE A 15 -2.95 5.77 -0.85
N SER A 16 -2.33 5.97 -2.02
CA SER A 16 -2.55 5.12 -3.19
C SER A 16 -2.18 3.66 -2.92
N ALA A 17 -1.01 3.43 -2.31
CA ALA A 17 -0.57 2.08 -1.97
C ALA A 17 -1.49 1.42 -0.93
N GLY A 18 -1.87 2.15 0.12
CA GLY A 18 -2.79 1.64 1.13
C GLY A 18 -4.15 1.26 0.55
N GLN A 19 -4.74 2.15 -0.25
CA GLN A 19 -6.02 1.90 -0.92
C GLN A 19 -5.96 0.71 -1.89
N LEU A 20 -4.86 0.58 -2.65
CA LEU A 20 -4.66 -0.56 -3.54
C LEU A 20 -4.57 -1.88 -2.76
N LEU A 21 -3.86 -1.89 -1.63
CA LEU A 21 -3.65 -3.10 -0.85
C LEU A 21 -4.88 -3.55 -0.05
N PHE A 22 -5.70 -2.60 0.44
CA PHE A 22 -6.68 -2.87 1.50
C PHE A 22 -8.05 -2.18 1.31
N GLY A 23 -8.24 -1.39 0.25
CA GLY A 23 -9.51 -0.75 -0.06
C GLY A 23 -9.96 0.32 0.95
N GLU A 24 -11.25 0.37 1.25
CA GLU A 24 -11.87 1.44 2.05
C GLU A 24 -11.27 1.55 3.47
N ARG A 25 -10.92 0.42 4.09
CA ARG A 25 -10.42 0.37 5.47
C ARG A 25 -8.90 0.40 5.59
N TRP A 26 -8.22 0.92 4.57
CA TRP A 26 -6.78 0.76 4.41
C TRP A 26 -5.92 1.26 5.57
N GLN A 27 -6.28 2.34 6.27
CA GLN A 27 -5.41 2.87 7.33
C GLN A 27 -5.21 1.89 8.48
N THR A 28 -6.25 1.15 8.84
CA THR A 28 -6.18 0.17 9.94
C THR A 28 -5.51 -1.11 9.48
N GLU A 29 -5.81 -1.58 8.27
CA GLU A 29 -5.21 -2.81 7.74
C GLU A 29 -3.73 -2.61 7.37
N LEU A 30 -3.36 -1.47 6.79
CA LEU A 30 -1.97 -1.11 6.55
C LEU A 30 -1.19 -0.99 7.86
N ALA A 31 -1.78 -0.41 8.91
CA ALA A 31 -1.13 -0.36 10.22
C ALA A 31 -0.81 -1.76 10.75
N ARG A 32 -1.76 -2.69 10.67
CA ARG A 32 -1.55 -4.09 11.07
C ARG A 32 -0.48 -4.77 10.24
N ALA A 33 -0.50 -4.59 8.92
CA ALA A 33 0.50 -5.16 8.01
C ALA A 33 1.92 -4.64 8.29
N LEU A 34 2.05 -3.38 8.73
CA LEU A 34 3.30 -2.77 9.15
C LEU A 34 3.67 -3.06 10.62
N GLY A 35 2.95 -3.96 11.31
CA GLY A 35 3.22 -4.31 12.71
C GLY A 35 2.90 -3.20 13.73
N LEU A 36 2.09 -2.21 13.35
CA LEU A 36 1.67 -1.11 14.22
C LEU A 36 0.41 -1.50 15.01
N SER A 37 0.27 -0.98 16.22
CA SER A 37 -0.85 -1.31 17.11
C SER A 37 -2.22 -0.88 16.57
N ASP A 38 -2.30 0.26 15.89
CA ASP A 38 -3.52 0.77 15.27
C ASP A 38 -3.24 1.79 14.14
N GLY A 39 -4.30 2.23 13.46
CA GLY A 39 -4.23 3.23 12.39
C GLY A 39 -3.87 4.66 12.83
N ARG A 40 -3.68 4.94 14.13
CA ARG A 40 -3.33 6.29 14.62
C ARG A 40 -2.00 6.75 14.05
N ARG A 41 -1.02 5.85 13.95
CA ARG A 41 0.31 6.18 13.42
C ARG A 41 0.23 6.59 11.94
N ILE A 42 -0.57 5.88 11.15
CA ILE A 42 -0.85 6.24 9.75
C ILE A 42 -1.46 7.63 9.67
N ARG A 43 -2.48 7.94 10.50
CA ARG A 43 -3.10 9.28 10.53
C ARG A 43 -2.10 10.38 10.88
N GLN A 44 -1.19 10.16 11.82
CA GLN A 44 -0.13 11.12 12.17
C GLN A 44 0.84 11.38 11.02
N TRP A 45 1.11 10.38 10.18
CA TRP A 45 1.90 10.56 8.97
C TRP A 45 1.17 11.39 7.92
N LEU A 46 -0.13 11.14 7.74
CA LEU A 46 -0.96 11.87 6.79
C LEU A 46 -1.20 13.32 7.20
N SER A 47 -1.39 13.61 8.49
CA SER A 47 -1.50 14.99 9.00
C SER A 47 -0.17 15.74 8.96
N GLY A 48 0.95 15.01 8.90
CA GLY A 48 2.30 15.58 9.01
C GLY A 48 2.76 15.82 10.45
N ASP A 49 1.98 15.40 11.45
CA ASP A 49 2.37 15.45 12.87
C ASP A 49 3.64 14.62 13.13
N ARG A 50 3.86 13.57 12.33
CA ARG A 50 5.11 12.81 12.31
C ARG A 50 5.55 12.52 10.86
N PRO A 51 6.86 12.52 10.57
CA PRO A 51 7.35 12.07 9.29
C PRO A 51 7.13 10.55 9.11
N ILE A 52 6.97 10.11 7.86
CA ILE A 52 6.98 8.70 7.49
C ILE A 52 8.44 8.20 7.60
N PRO A 53 8.73 7.16 8.39
CA PRO A 53 10.06 6.57 8.45
C PRO A 53 10.48 5.99 7.10
N VAL A 54 11.76 6.13 6.72
CA VAL A 54 12.27 5.66 5.42
C VAL A 54 12.05 4.16 5.19
N GLY A 55 12.17 3.33 6.23
CA GLY A 55 11.97 1.88 6.12
C GLY A 55 10.54 1.47 5.76
N ILE A 56 9.54 2.33 5.97
CA ILE A 56 8.16 2.05 5.58
C ILE A 56 8.03 1.89 4.06
N TRP A 57 8.88 2.55 3.27
CA TRP A 57 8.83 2.40 1.82
C TRP A 57 9.26 1.01 1.37
N ASP A 58 10.25 0.41 2.04
CA ASP A 58 10.70 -0.96 1.77
C ASP A 58 9.62 -1.97 2.16
N ASP A 59 9.03 -1.81 3.35
CA ASP A 59 7.91 -2.65 3.82
C ASP A 59 6.72 -2.57 2.85
N LEU A 60 6.37 -1.36 2.41
CA LEU A 60 5.26 -1.12 1.48
C LEU A 60 5.54 -1.71 0.10
N SER A 61 6.78 -1.62 -0.38
CA SER A 61 7.19 -2.28 -1.63
C SER A 61 7.08 -3.80 -1.52
N GLY A 62 7.45 -4.39 -0.38
CA GLY A 62 7.26 -5.82 -0.12
C GLY A 62 5.78 -6.23 -0.22
N LEU A 63 4.91 -5.53 0.51
CA LEU A 63 3.46 -5.78 0.49
C LEU A 63 2.85 -5.69 -0.93
N LEU A 64 3.29 -4.71 -1.73
CA LEU A 64 2.82 -4.52 -3.10
C LEU A 64 3.30 -5.65 -4.03
N ASN A 65 4.56 -6.08 -3.88
CA ASN A 65 5.12 -7.18 -4.68
C ASN A 65 4.43 -8.52 -4.36
N ASP A 66 4.13 -8.76 -3.09
CA ASP A 66 3.38 -9.95 -2.65
C ASP A 66 1.97 -9.94 -3.27
N ARG A 67 1.25 -8.82 -3.17
CA ARG A 67 -0.07 -8.66 -3.78
C ARG A 67 -0.03 -8.83 -5.29
N SER A 68 0.97 -8.26 -5.97
CA SER A 68 1.13 -8.40 -7.42
C SER A 68 1.34 -9.87 -7.83
N SER A 69 2.14 -10.60 -7.06
CA SER A 69 2.41 -12.03 -7.30
C SER A 69 1.15 -12.87 -7.12
N GLU A 70 0.36 -12.62 -6.07
CA GLU A 70 -0.93 -13.27 -5.85
C GLU A 70 -1.92 -13.00 -6.99
N ILE A 71 -2.04 -11.74 -7.42
CA ILE A 71 -2.91 -11.34 -8.54
C ILE A 71 -2.51 -12.07 -9.81
N ALA A 72 -1.21 -12.11 -10.14
CA ALA A 72 -0.71 -12.76 -11.33
C ALA A 72 -1.00 -14.28 -11.33
N LEU A 73 -0.85 -14.93 -10.16
CA LEU A 73 -1.14 -16.34 -10.00
C LEU A 73 -2.63 -16.64 -10.22
N ILE A 74 -3.52 -15.84 -9.62
CA ILE A 74 -4.98 -16.00 -9.79
C ILE A 74 -5.38 -15.72 -11.25
N ALA A 75 -4.84 -14.68 -11.87
CA ALA A 75 -5.13 -14.34 -13.26
C ALA A 75 -4.73 -15.49 -14.20
N LYS A 76 -3.56 -16.11 -13.98
CA LYS A 76 -3.13 -17.29 -14.73
C LYS A 76 -4.12 -18.45 -14.59
N HIS A 77 -4.53 -18.79 -13.36
CA HIS A 77 -5.51 -19.85 -13.15
C HIS A 77 -6.84 -19.58 -13.86
N ILE A 78 -7.30 -18.33 -13.90
CA ILE A 78 -8.52 -17.95 -14.63
C ILE A 78 -8.34 -18.13 -16.14
N GLN A 79 -7.17 -17.75 -16.68
CA GLN A 79 -6.87 -17.91 -18.10
C GLN A 79 -6.81 -19.38 -18.51
N ASP A 80 -6.15 -20.22 -17.72
CA ASP A 80 -6.04 -21.66 -17.97
C ASP A 80 -7.44 -22.31 -18.05
N ARG A 81 -8.35 -21.92 -17.13
CA ARG A 81 -9.75 -22.37 -17.15
C ARG A 81 -10.54 -21.88 -18.35
N THR A 82 -10.21 -20.73 -18.91
CA THR A 82 -10.88 -20.21 -20.11
C THR A 82 -10.42 -20.97 -21.35
N ASN A 83 -9.13 -21.33 -21.43
CA ASN A 83 -8.55 -22.06 -22.56
C ASN A 83 -8.99 -23.53 -22.65
N GLU A 84 -9.35 -24.17 -21.53
CA GLU A 84 -9.87 -25.56 -21.50
C GLU A 84 -11.31 -25.69 -22.05
N ASN A 85 -12.03 -24.57 -22.22
CA ASN A 85 -13.42 -24.56 -22.69
C ASN A 85 -13.56 -24.13 -24.17
N VAL A 86 -12.46 -24.13 -24.93
CA VAL A 86 -12.41 -23.84 -26.37
C VAL A 86 -11.99 -25.07 -27.16
#